data_AF-A0A497PH94-F1
#
_entry.id   AF-A0A497PH94-F1
#
_cell.length_a   1.000
_cell.length_b   1.000
_cell.length_c   1.000
_cell.angle_alpha   90.00
_cell.angle_beta   90.00
_cell.angle_gamma   90.00
#
_symmetry.space_group_name_H-M   'P 1'
#
loop_
_entity.id
_entity.type
_entity.pdbx_description
1 polymer ?
#
loop_
_entity_poly.entity_id
_entity_poly.type
_entity_poly.pdbx_seq_one_letter_code
_entity_poly.pdbx_strand_id
1 'polypeptide(L)'
;MDRMLRRARALYQDRQRIALAALLVAFAATSYVFYHAPILKLGGEPPASLPQGWVEGFEVVYSFNTVGFILAISLMVFFYAFWTWAFLPKPAVDYTVGVLQGIFGRRVKMRQYIGKKFRVFLGANRFIEVACRIRSPGSGEWFLYRIESSPLDSDSLQDIALRHGMHVHNGRLQTWVSNDELHHRLVLLASALSSLQ
;
A
#
# COMPACT_ATOMS: atom_id res chain seq x y z
N MET A 1 11.51 16.21 10.05
CA MET A 1 10.50 15.18 10.38
C MET A 1 9.78 15.45 11.71
N ASP A 2 8.47 15.71 11.61
CA ASP A 2 7.49 15.95 12.69
C ASP A 2 7.44 14.80 13.75
N ARG A 3 7.11 15.12 15.01
CA ARG A 3 6.97 14.16 16.11
C ARG A 3 5.91 13.08 15.80
N MET A 4 4.83 13.43 15.11
CA MET A 4 3.79 12.49 14.70
C MET A 4 4.31 11.48 13.67
N LEU A 5 5.07 11.94 12.67
CA LEU A 5 5.66 11.08 11.65
C LEU A 5 6.75 10.16 12.22
N ARG A 6 7.53 10.63 13.21
CA ARG A 6 8.48 9.77 13.95
C ARG A 6 7.76 8.65 14.68
N ARG A 7 6.66 8.97 15.37
CA ARG A 7 5.82 7.97 16.06
C ARG A 7 5.18 7.00 15.06
N ALA A 8 4.68 7.51 13.92
CA ALA A 8 4.10 6.67 12.87
C ALA A 8 5.12 5.68 12.30
N ARG A 9 6.37 6.13 12.07
CA ARG A 9 7.46 5.27 11.60
C ARG A 9 7.76 4.15 12.60
N ALA A 10 7.94 4.49 13.88
CA ALA A 10 8.21 3.49 14.93
C ALA A 10 7.07 2.46 15.00
N LEU A 11 5.82 2.92 15.07
CA LEU A 11 4.64 2.04 15.09
C LEU A 11 4.54 1.15 13.86
N TYR A 12 4.88 1.66 12.68
CA TYR A 12 4.87 0.87 11.45
C TYR A 12 5.91 -0.25 11.51
N GLN A 13 7.14 0.06 11.93
CA GLN A 13 8.21 -0.92 12.08
C GLN A 13 7.85 -1.98 13.13
N ASP A 14 7.30 -1.58 14.27
CA ASP A 14 6.91 -2.52 15.33
C ASP A 14 5.78 -3.42 14.88
N ARG A 15 4.76 -2.89 14.20
CA ARG A 15 3.67 -3.72 13.66
C ARG A 15 4.16 -4.66 12.57
N GLN A 16 5.10 -4.26 11.73
CA GLN A 16 5.73 -5.17 10.75
C GLN A 16 6.45 -6.32 11.44
N ARG A 17 7.19 -6.05 12.51
CA ARG A 17 7.87 -7.09 13.31
C ARG A 17 6.89 -8.04 13.97
N ILE A 18 5.83 -7.52 14.59
CA ILE A 18 4.77 -8.33 15.22
C ILE A 18 4.07 -9.19 14.17
N ALA A 19 3.71 -8.62 13.01
CA ALA A 19 3.06 -9.35 11.94
C ALA A 19 3.98 -10.44 11.36
N LEU A 20 5.28 -10.17 11.20
CA LEU A 20 6.26 -11.17 10.77
C LEU A 20 6.39 -12.31 11.80
N ALA A 21 6.48 -11.98 13.09
CA ALA A 21 6.53 -12.98 14.16
C ALA A 21 5.27 -13.85 14.19
N ALA A 22 4.08 -13.25 14.07
CA ALA A 22 2.82 -13.99 13.97
C ALA A 22 2.77 -14.89 12.73
N LEU A 23 3.30 -14.41 11.59
CA LEU A 23 3.39 -15.20 10.36
C LEU A 23 4.32 -16.41 10.52
N LEU A 24 5.44 -16.26 11.24
CA LEU A 24 6.33 -17.38 11.56
C LEU A 24 5.66 -18.43 12.47
N VAL A 25 4.91 -17.99 13.48
CA VAL A 25 4.16 -18.90 14.37
C VAL A 25 3.07 -19.64 13.60
N ALA A 26 2.29 -18.91 12.80
CA ALA A 26 1.27 -19.53 11.96
C ALA A 26 1.88 -20.47 10.91
N PHE A 27 3.06 -20.15 10.38
CA PHE A 27 3.79 -21.01 9.44
C PHE A 27 4.20 -22.31 10.13
N ALA A 28 4.80 -22.22 11.31
CA ALA A 28 5.19 -23.40 12.10
C ALA A 28 3.98 -24.28 12.46
N ALA A 29 2.85 -23.68 12.86
CA ALA A 29 1.62 -24.41 13.14
C ALA A 29 1.05 -25.08 11.87
N THR A 30 1.06 -24.35 10.75
CA THR A 30 0.60 -24.87 9.45
C THR A 30 1.48 -26.04 9.00
N SER A 31 2.80 -25.92 9.10
CA SER A 31 3.73 -27.02 8.83
C SER A 31 3.44 -28.21 9.74
N TYR A 32 3.26 -28.00 11.04
CA TYR A 32 2.95 -29.08 11.97
C TYR A 32 1.67 -29.82 11.58
N VAL A 33 0.58 -29.10 11.31
CA VAL A 33 -0.72 -29.71 10.95
C VAL A 33 -0.63 -30.51 9.65
N PHE A 34 -0.01 -29.94 8.61
CA PHE A 34 0.03 -30.58 7.29
C PHE A 34 1.03 -31.74 7.19
N TYR A 35 2.11 -31.72 7.96
CA TYR A 35 3.14 -32.78 7.95
C TYR A 35 3.00 -33.81 9.08
N HIS A 36 2.15 -33.58 10.09
CA HIS A 36 1.78 -34.59 11.08
C HIS A 36 0.47 -35.33 10.71
N ALA A 37 -0.38 -34.76 9.85
CA ALA A 37 -1.54 -35.46 9.31
C ALA A 37 -1.12 -36.55 8.32
N PRO A 38 -1.84 -37.69 8.25
CA PRO A 38 -1.59 -38.71 7.23
C PRO A 38 -1.66 -38.11 5.82
N ILE A 39 -0.75 -38.54 4.96
CA ILE A 39 -0.63 -38.03 3.59
C ILE A 39 -1.83 -38.49 2.77
N LEU A 40 -2.72 -37.56 2.45
CA LEU A 40 -3.86 -37.81 1.56
C LEU A 40 -3.39 -37.68 0.10
N LYS A 41 -3.06 -38.80 -0.53
CA LYS A 41 -2.58 -38.87 -1.91
C LYS A 41 -3.66 -38.42 -2.89
N LEU A 42 -3.29 -37.61 -3.87
CA LEU A 42 -4.17 -37.17 -4.97
C LEU A 42 -4.25 -38.24 -6.08
N GLY A 43 -4.51 -39.52 -5.79
CA GLY A 43 -4.78 -40.55 -6.82
C GLY A 43 -3.75 -40.73 -7.97
N GLY A 44 -2.56 -40.11 -7.88
CA GLY A 44 -1.53 -40.18 -8.91
C GLY A 44 -0.62 -41.39 -8.68
N GLU A 45 -0.49 -42.25 -9.69
CA GLU A 45 0.44 -43.36 -9.63
C GLU A 45 1.87 -42.88 -9.88
N PRO A 46 2.83 -43.22 -9.01
CA PRO A 46 4.23 -42.91 -9.25
C PRO A 46 4.74 -43.70 -10.47
N PRO A 47 5.64 -43.13 -11.29
CA PRO A 47 6.30 -43.86 -12.38
C PRO A 47 6.95 -45.17 -11.89
N ALA A 48 6.66 -46.27 -12.58
CA ALA A 48 7.04 -47.63 -12.16
C ALA A 48 8.55 -47.88 -11.99
N SER A 49 9.41 -46.99 -12.47
CA SER A 49 10.87 -47.09 -12.41
C SER A 49 11.53 -46.30 -11.27
N LEU A 50 10.74 -45.67 -10.39
CA LEU A 50 11.30 -44.86 -9.30
C LEU A 50 11.77 -45.71 -8.11
N PRO A 51 12.96 -45.44 -7.55
CA PRO A 51 13.38 -46.02 -6.28
C PRO A 51 12.40 -45.66 -5.16
N GLN A 52 12.26 -46.53 -4.15
CA GLN A 52 11.26 -46.39 -3.08
C GLN A 52 11.29 -45.02 -2.38
N GLY A 53 12.47 -44.44 -2.12
CA GLY A 53 12.58 -43.08 -1.54
C GLY A 53 12.07 -41.95 -2.44
N TRP A 54 12.08 -42.14 -3.76
CA TRP A 54 11.48 -41.19 -4.72
C TRP A 54 9.97 -41.34 -4.82
N VAL A 55 9.45 -42.55 -4.59
CA VAL A 55 8.01 -42.81 -4.50
C VAL A 55 7.42 -42.10 -3.27
N GLU A 56 8.07 -42.20 -2.11
CA GLU A 56 7.65 -41.48 -0.90
C GLU A 56 7.69 -39.95 -1.10
N GLY A 57 8.73 -39.44 -1.78
CA GLY A 57 8.82 -38.02 -2.15
C GLY A 57 7.69 -37.59 -3.11
N PHE A 58 7.36 -38.41 -4.11
CA PHE A 58 6.27 -38.16 -5.05
C PHE A 58 4.92 -38.11 -4.33
N GLU A 59 4.67 -39.03 -3.39
CA GLU A 59 3.43 -39.08 -2.62
C GLU A 59 3.26 -37.88 -1.70
N VAL A 60 4.35 -37.38 -1.10
CA VAL A 60 4.33 -36.13 -0.32
C VAL A 60 3.99 -34.95 -1.22
N VAL A 61 4.63 -34.82 -2.37
CA VAL A 61 4.43 -33.69 -3.31
C VAL A 61 3.03 -33.72 -3.93
N TYR A 62 2.56 -34.89 -4.34
CA TYR A 62 1.24 -35.11 -4.95
C TYR A 62 0.18 -35.47 -3.90
N SER A 63 0.09 -34.66 -2.85
CA SER A 63 -0.90 -34.81 -1.79
C SER A 63 -1.75 -33.55 -1.61
N PHE A 64 -2.98 -33.74 -1.13
CA PHE A 64 -3.83 -32.64 -0.68
C PHE A 64 -3.14 -31.78 0.39
N ASN A 65 -2.27 -32.40 1.19
CA ASN A 65 -1.53 -31.71 2.25
C ASN A 65 -0.57 -30.67 1.66
N THR A 66 0.18 -31.01 0.60
CA THR A 66 1.10 -30.07 -0.06
C THR A 66 0.37 -28.94 -0.76
N VAL A 67 -0.74 -29.23 -1.44
CA VAL A 67 -1.58 -28.19 -2.08
C VAL A 67 -2.17 -27.24 -1.02
N GLY A 68 -2.72 -27.80 0.06
CA GLY A 68 -3.28 -27.02 1.18
C GLY A 68 -2.22 -26.17 1.87
N PHE A 69 -1.01 -26.71 2.05
CA PHE A 69 0.13 -26.00 2.63
C PHE A 69 0.56 -24.80 1.77
N ILE A 70 0.71 -24.99 0.45
CA ILE A 70 1.06 -23.91 -0.48
C ILE A 70 -0.03 -22.83 -0.48
N LEU A 71 -1.30 -23.23 -0.49
CA LEU A 71 -2.43 -22.29 -0.45
C LEU A 71 -2.43 -21.48 0.85
N ALA A 72 -2.22 -22.14 1.99
CA ALA A 72 -2.15 -21.49 3.30
C ALA A 72 -1.01 -20.46 3.36
N ILE A 73 0.20 -20.83 2.91
CA ILE A 73 1.34 -19.88 2.85
C ILE A 73 1.04 -18.72 1.93
N SER A 74 0.48 -18.99 0.75
CA SER A 74 0.14 -17.95 -0.23
C SER A 74 -0.86 -16.96 0.34
N LEU A 75 -1.89 -17.44 1.04
CA LEU A 75 -2.86 -16.60 1.75
C LEU A 75 -2.18 -15.80 2.86
N MET A 76 -1.29 -16.39 3.64
CA MET A 76 -0.57 -15.69 4.71
C MET A 76 0.29 -14.54 4.17
N VAL A 77 1.06 -14.79 3.10
CA VAL A 77 1.86 -13.76 2.42
C VAL A 77 0.96 -12.69 1.83
N PHE A 78 -0.15 -13.07 1.21
CA PHE A 78 -1.13 -12.14 0.64
C PHE A 78 -1.73 -11.24 1.72
N PHE A 79 -2.16 -11.78 2.86
CA PHE A 79 -2.70 -11.00 3.97
C PHE A 79 -1.67 -10.03 4.53
N TYR A 80 -0.42 -10.45 4.68
CA TYR A 80 0.67 -9.57 5.12
C TYR A 80 0.92 -8.42 4.11
N ALA A 81 1.01 -8.74 2.83
CA ALA A 81 1.19 -7.75 1.77
C ALA A 81 0.00 -6.78 1.67
N PHE A 82 -1.22 -7.30 1.73
CA PHE A 82 -2.45 -6.52 1.72
C PHE A 82 -2.50 -5.57 2.93
N TRP A 83 -2.22 -6.07 4.14
CA TRP A 83 -2.27 -5.25 5.35
C TRP A 83 -1.22 -4.13 5.33
N THR A 84 0.02 -4.44 4.94
CA THR A 84 1.10 -3.45 4.83
C THR A 84 0.84 -2.40 3.76
N TRP A 85 0.16 -2.77 2.67
CA TRP A 85 -0.27 -1.83 1.62
C TRP A 85 -1.48 -0.99 2.04
N ALA A 86 -2.52 -1.61 2.60
CA ALA A 86 -3.83 -0.99 2.83
C ALA A 86 -3.81 0.07 3.93
N PHE A 87 -3.06 -0.17 5.02
CA PHE A 87 -3.20 0.60 6.25
C PHE A 87 -2.07 1.61 6.46
N LEU A 88 -2.46 2.83 6.84
CA LEU A 88 -1.55 3.86 7.32
C LEU A 88 -1.62 3.91 8.86
N PRO A 89 -0.48 4.03 9.59
CA PRO A 89 -0.51 4.23 11.03
C PRO A 89 -1.29 5.50 11.41
N LYS A 90 -2.09 5.44 12.48
CA LYS A 90 -2.94 6.55 12.93
C LYS A 90 -2.21 7.89 13.04
N PRO A 91 -0.98 7.99 13.60
CA PRO A 91 -0.30 9.30 13.69
C PRO A 91 0.09 9.89 12.32
N ALA A 92 0.31 9.06 11.29
CA ALA A 92 0.53 9.55 9.93
C ALA A 92 -0.79 9.99 9.28
N VAL A 93 -1.89 9.31 9.58
CA VAL A 93 -3.24 9.75 9.19
C VAL A 93 -3.53 11.12 9.79
N ASP A 94 -3.33 11.28 11.10
CA ASP A 94 -3.60 12.52 11.83
C ASP A 94 -2.74 13.68 11.29
N TYR A 95 -1.45 13.42 11.00
CA TYR A 95 -0.58 14.39 10.33
C TYR A 95 -1.12 14.82 8.97
N THR A 96 -1.42 13.86 8.08
CA THR A 96 -1.90 14.17 6.73
C THR A 96 -3.23 14.91 6.76
N VAL A 97 -4.17 14.46 7.60
CA VAL A 97 -5.45 15.16 7.78
C VAL A 97 -5.23 16.56 8.34
N GLY A 98 -4.33 16.74 9.30
CA GLY A 98 -3.97 18.04 9.86
C GLY A 98 -3.43 19.01 8.81
N VAL A 99 -2.54 18.55 7.92
CA VAL A 99 -2.04 19.35 6.79
C VAL A 99 -3.18 19.73 5.84
N LEU A 100 -4.04 18.77 5.46
CA LEU A 100 -5.17 19.02 4.56
C LEU A 100 -6.17 20.01 5.17
N GLN A 101 -6.50 19.87 6.46
CA GLN A 101 -7.37 20.80 7.17
C GLN A 101 -6.75 22.17 7.36
N GLY A 102 -5.43 22.25 7.51
CA GLY A 102 -4.71 23.53 7.58
C GLY A 102 -4.79 24.32 6.28
N ILE A 103 -4.81 23.64 5.13
CA ILE A 103 -4.84 24.29 3.81
C ILE A 103 -6.28 24.59 3.37
N PHE A 104 -7.15 23.59 3.43
CA PHE A 104 -8.51 23.69 2.87
C PHE A 104 -9.55 24.11 3.91
N GLY A 105 -9.18 24.14 5.20
CA GLY A 105 -10.07 24.46 6.30
C GLY A 105 -10.82 23.24 6.86
N ARG A 106 -11.27 23.36 8.11
CA ARG A 106 -11.92 22.26 8.87
C ARG A 106 -13.28 21.83 8.33
N ARG A 107 -13.95 22.66 7.54
CA ARG A 107 -15.30 22.39 7.00
C ARG A 107 -15.29 21.63 5.67
N VAL A 108 -14.12 21.39 5.09
CA VAL A 108 -14.02 20.71 3.80
C VAL A 108 -14.29 19.22 3.95
N LYS A 109 -15.13 18.71 3.05
CA LYS A 109 -15.47 17.28 2.98
C LYS A 109 -14.24 16.50 2.56
N MET A 110 -13.78 15.61 3.44
CA MET A 110 -12.67 14.70 3.16
C MET A 110 -13.11 13.26 3.32
N ARG A 111 -12.58 12.37 2.48
CA ARG A 111 -12.76 10.92 2.60
C ARG A 111 -11.43 10.22 2.57
N GLN A 112 -11.24 9.30 3.50
CA GLN A 112 -10.12 8.37 3.50
C GLN A 112 -10.53 7.08 2.80
N TYR A 113 -9.66 6.56 1.96
CA TYR A 113 -9.85 5.31 1.22
C TYR A 113 -8.76 4.31 1.59
N ILE A 114 -9.04 3.03 1.33
CA ILE A 114 -8.07 1.94 1.45
C ILE A 114 -6.85 2.22 0.54
N GLY A 115 -5.66 1.79 0.98
CA GLY A 115 -4.43 2.00 0.25
C GLY A 115 -3.79 3.37 0.52
N LYS A 116 -4.00 3.90 1.74
CA LYS A 116 -3.36 5.13 2.24
C LYS A 116 -3.71 6.37 1.41
N LYS A 117 -4.96 6.44 0.93
CA LYS A 117 -5.47 7.48 0.04
C LYS A 117 -6.43 8.42 0.76
N PHE A 118 -6.35 9.69 0.44
CA PHE A 118 -7.20 10.77 0.95
C PHE A 118 -7.76 11.54 -0.23
N ARG A 119 -9.05 11.85 -0.21
CA ARG A 119 -9.68 12.73 -1.20
C ARG A 119 -10.30 13.92 -0.50
N VAL A 120 -9.92 15.11 -0.97
CA VAL A 120 -10.47 16.39 -0.55
C VAL A 120 -11.41 16.87 -1.64
N PHE A 121 -12.67 17.16 -1.29
CA PHE A 121 -13.67 17.66 -2.24
C PHE A 121 -13.71 19.19 -2.18
N LEU A 122 -13.41 19.85 -3.31
CA LEU A 122 -13.38 21.31 -3.43
C LEU A 122 -14.68 21.88 -4.01
N GLY A 123 -15.58 21.02 -4.51
CA GLY A 123 -16.86 21.39 -5.11
C GLY A 123 -17.54 20.17 -5.73
N ALA A 124 -18.58 20.38 -6.55
CA ALA A 124 -19.38 19.29 -7.14
C ALA A 124 -18.53 18.32 -8.00
N ASN A 125 -17.59 18.83 -8.79
CA ASN A 125 -16.76 18.02 -9.71
C ASN A 125 -15.24 18.18 -9.51
N ARG A 126 -14.79 18.95 -8.52
CA ARG A 126 -13.36 19.19 -8.26
C ARG A 126 -12.92 18.51 -6.97
N PHE A 127 -11.83 17.76 -7.06
CA PHE A 127 -11.23 17.11 -5.91
C PHE A 127 -9.71 17.05 -6.04
N ILE A 128 -9.03 16.87 -4.91
CA ILE A 128 -7.61 16.55 -4.85
C ILE A 128 -7.47 15.19 -4.17
N GLU A 129 -6.72 14.28 -4.79
CA GLU A 129 -6.34 12.99 -4.22
C GLU A 129 -4.91 13.06 -3.70
N VAL A 130 -4.70 12.60 -2.48
CA VAL A 130 -3.39 12.48 -1.85
C VAL A 130 -3.18 11.03 -1.46
N ALA A 131 -2.19 10.37 -2.03
CA ALA A 131 -1.83 9.00 -1.73
C ALA A 131 -0.47 8.94 -1.02
N CYS A 132 -0.40 8.28 0.13
CA CYS A 132 0.83 8.14 0.90
C CYS A 132 1.49 6.78 0.64
N ARG A 133 2.78 6.79 0.28
CA ARG A 133 3.65 5.61 0.25
C ARG A 133 4.60 5.64 1.44
N ILE A 134 4.70 4.50 2.12
CA ILE A 134 5.68 4.29 3.21
C ILE A 134 6.89 3.59 2.62
N ARG A 135 8.09 4.14 2.90
CA ARG A 135 9.40 3.58 2.54
C ARG A 135 9.54 3.39 1.02
N SER A 136 9.79 4.48 0.29
CA SER A 136 10.11 4.38 -1.13
C SER A 136 11.59 4.08 -1.34
N PRO A 137 11.96 2.99 -2.04
CA PRO A 137 13.33 2.78 -2.46
C PRO A 137 13.79 3.98 -3.31
N GLY A 138 15.00 4.49 -3.05
CA GLY A 138 15.62 5.56 -3.84
C GLY A 138 15.52 6.99 -3.28
N SER A 139 14.50 7.31 -2.48
CA SER A 139 14.30 8.71 -2.00
C SER A 139 14.94 9.04 -0.64
N GLY A 140 15.34 8.03 0.15
CA GLY A 140 15.75 8.22 1.55
C GLY A 140 14.59 8.56 2.50
N GLU A 141 13.46 9.03 1.98
CA GLU A 141 12.28 9.44 2.74
C GLU A 141 11.38 8.29 3.17
N TRP A 142 10.85 8.40 4.38
CA TRP A 142 9.94 7.40 4.96
C TRP A 142 8.50 7.56 4.51
N PHE A 143 8.05 8.79 4.26
CA PHE A 143 6.69 9.10 3.83
C PHE A 143 6.76 9.96 2.58
N LEU A 144 6.37 9.38 1.44
CA LEU A 144 6.17 10.11 0.19
C LEU A 144 4.69 10.25 -0.10
N TYR A 145 4.31 11.40 -0.61
CA TYR A 145 2.94 11.72 -0.95
C TYR A 145 2.85 11.96 -2.45
N ARG A 146 1.95 11.26 -3.11
CA ARG A 146 1.50 11.63 -4.45
C ARG A 146 0.28 12.52 -4.31
N ILE A 147 0.37 13.71 -4.88
CA ILE A 147 -0.76 14.64 -4.96
C ILE A 147 -1.25 14.60 -6.40
N GLU A 148 -2.57 14.55 -6.59
CA GLU A 148 -3.21 14.47 -7.89
C GLU A 148 -4.49 15.30 -7.91
N SER A 149 -4.71 16.08 -8.98
CA SER A 149 -5.96 16.79 -9.20
C SER A 149 -7.06 15.88 -9.74
N SER A 150 -8.31 16.35 -9.70
CA SER A 150 -9.36 15.87 -10.58
C SER A 150 -8.93 16.02 -12.06
N PRO A 151 -9.52 15.26 -13.00
CA PRO A 151 -9.37 15.51 -14.42
C PRO A 151 -9.70 16.98 -14.74
N LEU A 152 -8.88 17.57 -15.60
CA LEU A 152 -8.98 18.95 -16.04
C LEU A 152 -8.97 18.95 -17.57
N ASP A 153 -9.90 19.69 -18.14
CA ASP A 153 -10.04 19.85 -19.59
C ASP A 153 -9.51 21.24 -19.95
N SER A 154 -8.25 21.32 -20.36
CA SER A 154 -7.59 22.56 -20.74
C SER A 154 -6.40 22.27 -21.65
N ASP A 155 -6.33 22.96 -22.80
CA ASP A 155 -5.21 22.84 -23.73
C ASP A 155 -3.90 23.40 -23.14
N SER A 156 -4.00 24.27 -22.13
CA SER A 156 -2.86 24.90 -21.45
C SER A 156 -2.34 24.13 -20.24
N LEU A 157 -2.84 22.92 -19.99
CA LEU A 157 -2.57 22.18 -18.76
C LEU A 157 -1.07 21.87 -18.56
N GLN A 158 -0.35 21.61 -19.65
CA GLN A 158 1.09 21.36 -19.63
C GLN A 158 1.88 22.57 -19.16
N ASP A 159 1.52 23.77 -19.64
CA ASP A 159 2.17 25.02 -19.26
C ASP A 159 1.91 25.36 -17.79
N ILE A 160 0.67 25.15 -17.33
CA ILE A 160 0.29 25.32 -15.93
C ILE A 160 1.07 24.34 -15.04
N ALA A 161 1.18 23.08 -15.46
CA ALA A 161 1.96 22.08 -14.73
C ALA A 161 3.42 22.50 -14.58
N LEU A 162 4.06 22.96 -15.67
CA LEU A 162 5.45 23.42 -15.65
C LEU A 162 5.66 24.63 -14.72
N ARG A 163 4.76 25.62 -14.76
CA ARG A 163 4.82 26.81 -13.89
C ARG A 163 4.74 26.47 -12.41
N HIS A 164 4.00 25.42 -12.05
CA HIS A 164 3.82 24.99 -10.66
C HIS A 164 4.71 23.79 -10.26
N GLY A 165 5.62 23.36 -11.13
CA GLY A 165 6.55 22.24 -10.88
C GLY A 165 5.83 20.91 -10.71
N MET A 166 4.84 20.65 -11.57
CA MET A 166 4.01 19.44 -11.60
C MET A 166 4.11 18.76 -12.95
N HIS A 167 3.65 17.52 -13.01
CA HIS A 167 3.56 16.74 -14.24
C HIS A 167 2.10 16.53 -14.63
N VAL A 168 1.85 16.47 -15.93
CA VAL A 168 0.55 16.09 -16.47
C VAL A 168 0.53 14.59 -16.72
N HIS A 169 -0.55 13.93 -16.29
CA HIS A 169 -0.82 12.55 -16.66
C HIS A 169 -2.32 12.30 -16.72
N ASN A 170 -2.81 11.78 -17.86
CA ASN A 170 -4.23 11.51 -18.10
C ASN A 170 -5.14 12.71 -17.79
N GLY A 171 -4.74 13.92 -18.22
CA GLY A 171 -5.48 15.16 -17.98
C GLY A 171 -5.50 15.62 -16.53
N ARG A 172 -4.56 15.15 -15.69
CA ARG A 172 -4.45 15.52 -14.27
C ARG A 172 -3.09 16.09 -13.97
N LEU A 173 -3.06 17.06 -13.06
CA LEU A 173 -1.83 17.55 -12.45
C LEU A 173 -1.44 16.58 -11.34
N GLN A 174 -0.22 16.04 -11.41
CA GLN A 174 0.32 15.12 -10.42
C GLN A 174 1.77 15.45 -10.05
N THR A 175 2.13 15.17 -8.79
CA THR A 175 3.51 15.26 -8.33
C THR A 175 3.76 14.34 -7.13
N TRP A 176 5.02 13.95 -6.95
CA TRP A 176 5.49 13.22 -5.77
C TRP A 176 6.30 14.15 -4.89
N VAL A 177 5.97 14.18 -3.59
CA VAL A 177 6.54 15.13 -2.65
C VAL A 177 6.86 14.45 -1.33
N SER A 178 7.91 14.94 -0.66
CA SER A 178 8.24 14.53 0.70
C SER A 178 7.22 15.10 1.69
N ASN A 179 7.26 14.62 2.93
CA ASN A 179 6.41 15.17 3.99
C ASN A 179 6.70 16.65 4.29
N ASP A 180 7.92 17.11 4.04
CA ASP A 180 8.35 18.49 4.29
C ASP A 180 7.81 19.44 3.19
N GLU A 181 7.70 18.95 1.94
CA GLU A 181 7.14 19.72 0.83
C GLU A 181 5.61 19.63 0.69
N LEU A 182 4.98 18.66 1.37
CA LEU A 182 3.56 18.35 1.22
C LEU A 182 2.66 19.58 1.33
N HIS A 183 2.90 20.43 2.33
CA HIS A 183 2.08 21.61 2.55
C HIS A 183 2.21 22.62 1.40
N HIS A 184 3.43 23.00 1.05
CA HIS A 184 3.71 23.98 -0.01
C HIS A 184 3.18 23.51 -1.37
N ARG A 185 3.38 22.23 -1.71
CA ARG A 185 2.97 21.66 -3.00
C ARG A 185 1.45 21.52 -3.14
N LEU A 186 0.75 21.25 -2.04
CA LEU A 186 -0.71 21.29 -2.02
C LEU A 186 -1.27 22.70 -2.22
N VAL A 187 -0.63 23.72 -1.65
CA VAL A 187 -1.00 25.12 -1.86
C VAL A 187 -0.78 25.52 -3.32
N LEU A 188 0.36 25.15 -3.91
CA LEU A 188 0.62 25.38 -5.34
C LEU A 188 -0.43 24.68 -6.22
N LEU A 189 -0.85 23.47 -5.88
CA LEU A 189 -1.88 22.76 -6.65
C LEU A 189 -3.24 23.45 -6.53
N ALA A 190 -3.61 23.90 -5.34
CA ALA A 190 -4.82 24.67 -5.14
C ALA A 190 -4.80 25.97 -5.96
N SER A 191 -3.65 26.66 -5.99
CA SER A 191 -3.45 27.85 -6.83
C SER A 191 -3.57 27.55 -8.33
N ALA A 192 -2.97 26.46 -8.79
CA ALA A 192 -3.07 26.02 -10.20
C ALA A 192 -4.52 25.69 -10.60
N LEU A 193 -5.30 25.14 -9.68
CA LEU A 193 -6.72 24.86 -9.90
C LEU A 193 -7.59 26.12 -9.93
N SER A 194 -7.20 27.18 -9.20
CA SER A 194 -7.85 28.48 -9.28
C SER A 194 -7.52 29.26 -10.55
N SER A 195 -6.31 29.09 -11.13
CA SER A 195 -5.96 29.75 -12.41
C SER A 195 -6.66 29.14 -13.64
N LEU A 196 -7.36 28.02 -13.46
CA LEU A 196 -8.19 27.35 -14.47
C LEU A 196 -9.67 27.75 -14.38
N GLN A 197 -10.00 28.75 -13.56
CA GLN A 197 -11.32 29.40 -13.53
C GLN A 197 -11.26 30.71 -14.31
#